data_AF-A0A8C5IEY9-F1
#
_entry.id   AF-A0A8C5IEY9-F1
#
_cell.length_a   1.000
_cell.length_b   1.000
_cell.length_c   1.000
_cell.angle_alpha   90.00
_cell.angle_beta   90.00
_cell.angle_gamma   90.00
#
_symmetry.space_group_name_H-M   'P 1'
#
loop_
_entity.id
_entity.type
_entity.pdbx_description
1 polymer ?
#
loop_
_entity_poly.entity_id
_entity_poly.type
_entity_poly.pdbx_seq_one_letter_code
_entity_poly.pdbx_strand_id
1 'polypeptide(L)'
;MAEGGAADLETQRTDVAALLKTALRKGDTWYLVDSRWFKQWKKYVGFDSWDKYQMGDQNVYPGPIDNSGLLKDGDSQSLKEHLIDELDYILLPTEGWNRLVSWYTLMEGQEPIARKVVEQGMFVKHCKVEVYLTELKLCENGNMNNVVTRRFSKADTIDTIEKEIRKIFNIPGEKETRLWNKYMSNTFEPLNKPDSTIQDAGLYQGQVLVIEQKNEDGTWPRGPSTPKSPGASNFSTLPKISPSLSNNYNNMNNRK
;
A
#
# COMPACT_ATOMS: atom_id res chain seq x y z
N MET A 1 -2.21 37.52 -23.53
CA MET A 1 -3.51 37.58 -22.84
C MET A 1 -3.88 36.17 -22.43
N ALA A 2 -3.78 35.88 -21.15
CA ALA A 2 -4.47 34.77 -20.48
C ALA A 2 -4.64 35.25 -19.02
N GLU A 3 -5.66 36.09 -18.80
CA GLU A 3 -6.16 36.32 -17.45
C GLU A 3 -6.84 35.02 -17.02
N GLY A 4 -6.22 34.32 -16.07
CA GLY A 4 -6.76 33.09 -15.50
C GLY A 4 -6.41 33.05 -14.02
N GLY A 5 -7.02 33.94 -13.23
CA GLY A 5 -6.95 33.84 -11.78
C GLY A 5 -7.54 32.52 -11.30
N ALA A 6 -7.19 32.09 -10.08
CA ALA A 6 -7.84 30.96 -9.43
C ALA A 6 -9.37 31.15 -9.42
N ALA A 7 -10.12 30.04 -9.49
CA ALA A 7 -11.57 30.10 -9.35
C ALA A 7 -11.96 30.76 -8.01
N ASP A 8 -13.16 31.34 -7.92
CA ASP A 8 -13.62 31.89 -6.64
C ASP A 8 -13.74 30.80 -5.57
N LEU A 9 -13.65 31.20 -4.30
CA LEU A 9 -13.55 30.28 -3.17
C LEU A 9 -14.75 29.32 -3.07
N GLU A 10 -15.93 29.75 -3.48
CA GLU A 10 -17.14 28.93 -3.45
C GLU A 10 -17.10 27.86 -4.54
N THR A 11 -16.66 28.20 -5.75
CA THR A 11 -16.38 27.22 -6.82
C THR A 11 -15.30 26.24 -6.40
N GLN A 12 -14.19 26.71 -5.84
CA GLN A 12 -13.12 25.82 -5.38
C GLN A 12 -13.63 24.80 -4.35
N ARG A 13 -14.37 25.29 -3.34
CA ARG A 13 -14.98 24.46 -2.31
C ARG A 13 -15.90 23.41 -2.90
N THR A 14 -16.83 23.83 -3.77
CA THR A 14 -17.87 22.96 -4.33
C THR A 14 -17.27 21.90 -5.25
N ASP A 15 -16.35 22.30 -6.12
CA ASP A 15 -15.66 21.39 -7.05
C ASP A 15 -14.88 20.31 -6.30
N VAL A 16 -14.02 20.73 -5.36
CA VAL A 16 -13.19 19.78 -4.61
C VAL A 16 -14.04 18.89 -3.70
N ALA A 17 -15.11 19.42 -3.09
CA ALA A 17 -16.04 18.63 -2.28
C ALA A 17 -16.77 17.54 -3.09
N ALA A 18 -17.10 17.82 -4.36
CA ALA A 18 -17.65 16.82 -5.27
C ALA A 18 -16.58 15.79 -5.66
N LEU A 19 -15.37 16.24 -5.97
CA LEU A 19 -14.27 15.38 -6.43
C LEU A 19 -13.76 14.42 -5.35
N LEU A 20 -13.74 14.82 -4.09
CA LEU A 20 -13.44 13.94 -2.95
C LEU A 20 -14.42 12.76 -2.81
N LYS A 21 -15.64 12.86 -3.37
CA LYS A 21 -16.65 11.78 -3.36
C LYS A 21 -16.57 10.89 -4.59
N THR A 22 -15.59 11.11 -5.47
CA THR A 22 -15.42 10.35 -6.71
C THR A 22 -15.20 8.88 -6.38
N ALA A 23 -16.01 7.99 -6.97
CA ALA A 23 -15.87 6.56 -6.73
C ALA A 23 -14.55 6.03 -7.31
N LEU A 24 -13.84 5.22 -6.53
CA LEU A 24 -12.59 4.58 -6.96
C LEU A 24 -12.87 3.55 -8.06
N ARG A 25 -12.14 3.63 -9.18
CA ARG A 25 -12.17 2.62 -10.25
C ARG A 25 -10.78 2.10 -10.54
N LYS A 26 -10.66 0.79 -10.73
CA LYS A 26 -9.39 0.12 -11.03
C LYS A 26 -8.67 0.80 -12.20
N GLY A 27 -7.38 1.10 -12.01
CA GLY A 27 -6.53 1.73 -13.02
C GLY A 27 -6.52 3.26 -13.00
N ASP A 28 -7.49 3.89 -12.32
CA ASP A 28 -7.51 5.35 -12.13
C ASP A 28 -6.27 5.82 -11.38
N THR A 29 -5.91 7.08 -11.62
CA THR A 29 -4.78 7.74 -10.96
C THR A 29 -5.29 8.78 -9.98
N TRP A 30 -4.81 8.65 -8.75
CA TRP A 30 -5.11 9.53 -7.63
C TRP A 30 -3.81 10.12 -7.08
N TYR A 31 -3.92 11.27 -6.44
CA TYR A 31 -2.77 12.05 -5.98
C TYR A 31 -2.86 12.28 -4.48
N LEU A 32 -1.72 12.14 -3.81
CA LEU A 32 -1.61 12.49 -2.40
C LEU A 32 -1.40 13.99 -2.25
N VAL A 33 -2.08 14.57 -1.26
CA VAL A 33 -1.88 15.94 -0.81
C VAL A 33 -1.65 15.92 0.69
N ASP A 34 -0.61 16.60 1.18
CA ASP A 34 -0.32 16.71 2.60
C ASP A 34 -1.52 17.30 3.37
N SER A 35 -1.92 16.63 4.45
CA SER A 35 -3.10 17.01 5.21
C SER A 35 -2.97 18.38 5.86
N ARG A 36 -1.75 18.86 6.14
CA ARG A 36 -1.49 20.19 6.70
C ARG A 36 -1.84 21.27 5.68
N TRP A 37 -1.33 21.13 4.46
CA TRP A 37 -1.67 22.03 3.36
C TRP A 37 -3.17 22.01 3.10
N PHE A 38 -3.77 20.82 3.04
CA PHE A 38 -5.20 20.68 2.77
C PHE A 38 -6.08 21.26 3.89
N LYS A 39 -5.71 21.08 5.16
CA LYS A 39 -6.39 21.71 6.32
C LYS A 39 -6.33 23.24 6.24
N GLN A 40 -5.21 23.79 5.80
CA GLN A 40 -5.03 25.22 5.60
C GLN A 40 -5.93 25.73 4.46
N TRP A 41 -5.96 25.02 3.33
CA TRP A 41 -6.86 25.30 2.21
C TRP A 41 -8.34 25.25 2.64
N LYS A 42 -8.75 24.26 3.46
CA LYS A 42 -10.12 24.16 3.97
C LYS A 42 -10.56 25.40 4.75
N LYS A 43 -9.68 25.98 5.59
CA LYS A 43 -9.96 27.24 6.29
C LYS A 43 -10.10 28.40 5.32
N TYR A 44 -9.18 28.48 4.35
CA TYR A 44 -9.17 29.54 3.35
C TYR A 44 -10.44 29.59 2.51
N VAL A 45 -10.96 28.43 2.08
CA VAL A 45 -12.18 28.37 1.25
C VAL A 45 -13.48 28.21 2.07
N GLY A 46 -13.39 28.16 3.41
CA GLY A 46 -14.54 27.89 4.27
C GLY A 46 -15.21 26.54 3.96
N PHE A 47 -14.39 25.50 3.77
CA PHE A 47 -14.82 24.18 3.33
C PHE A 47 -15.82 23.54 4.30
N ASP A 48 -15.45 23.53 5.59
CA ASP A 48 -16.30 23.05 6.66
C ASP A 48 -17.30 24.16 7.02
N SER A 49 -18.60 23.85 7.01
CA SER A 49 -19.68 24.86 7.07
C SER A 49 -19.72 25.72 8.33
N TRP A 50 -19.01 25.31 9.39
CA TRP A 50 -18.93 25.99 10.67
C TRP A 50 -17.69 26.91 10.80
N ASP A 51 -16.73 26.84 9.88
CA ASP A 51 -15.46 27.57 9.94
C ASP A 51 -15.31 28.54 8.75
N LYS A 52 -16.19 29.54 8.69
CA LYS A 52 -16.17 30.60 7.66
C LYS A 52 -15.53 31.91 8.11
N TYR A 53 -15.12 32.02 9.38
CA TYR A 53 -14.58 33.28 9.94
C TYR A 53 -13.27 33.71 9.27
N GLN A 54 -12.45 32.75 8.85
CA GLN A 54 -11.17 32.99 8.19
C GLN A 54 -11.25 32.86 6.66
N MET A 55 -12.45 32.70 6.09
CA MET A 55 -12.62 32.49 4.66
C MET A 55 -12.07 33.69 3.87
N GLY A 56 -11.15 33.42 2.94
CA GLY A 56 -10.46 34.44 2.15
C GLY A 56 -9.38 35.24 2.87
N ASP A 57 -9.13 35.01 4.16
CA ASP A 57 -8.07 35.69 4.91
C ASP A 57 -6.69 35.24 4.42
N GLN A 58 -5.81 36.20 4.14
CA GLN A 58 -4.44 35.96 3.72
C GLN A 58 -3.62 35.21 4.78
N ASN A 59 -3.96 35.36 6.07
CA ASN A 59 -3.31 34.62 7.15
C ASN A 59 -3.51 33.10 7.06
N VAL A 60 -4.55 32.67 6.33
CA VAL A 60 -4.87 31.26 6.11
C VAL A 60 -4.69 30.82 4.67
N TYR A 61 -4.15 31.68 3.80
CA TYR A 61 -3.83 31.32 2.42
C TYR A 61 -2.82 30.16 2.41
N PRO A 62 -3.12 29.03 1.76
CA PRO A 62 -2.30 27.82 1.87
C PRO A 62 -0.98 27.91 1.09
N GLY A 63 -0.85 28.84 0.14
CA GLY A 63 0.32 28.92 -0.75
C GLY A 63 0.40 27.73 -1.73
N PRO A 64 1.56 27.55 -2.39
CA PRO A 64 1.82 26.40 -3.25
C PRO A 64 1.61 25.08 -2.52
N ILE A 65 1.11 24.07 -3.24
CA ILE A 65 0.94 22.72 -2.69
C ILE A 65 2.30 22.21 -2.24
N ASP A 66 2.41 21.90 -0.95
CA ASP A 66 3.64 21.41 -0.35
C ASP A 66 3.42 20.00 0.23
N ASN A 67 4.05 19.01 -0.41
CA ASN A 67 4.03 17.62 0.02
C ASN A 67 5.34 17.19 0.73
N SER A 68 6.22 18.12 1.09
CA SER A 68 7.50 17.82 1.76
C SER A 68 7.31 17.04 3.06
N GLY A 69 6.21 17.27 3.77
CA GLY A 69 5.84 16.52 4.97
C GLY A 69 5.67 15.01 4.76
N LEU A 70 5.35 14.59 3.53
CA LEU A 70 5.13 13.19 3.13
C LEU A 70 6.40 12.51 2.61
N LEU A 71 7.45 13.25 2.29
CA LEU A 71 8.65 12.77 1.57
C LEU A 71 9.82 12.54 2.53
N LYS A 72 10.69 11.55 2.23
CA LYS A 72 11.89 11.28 3.03
C LYS A 72 12.91 12.42 2.86
N ASP A 73 13.68 12.70 3.91
CA ASP A 73 14.70 13.76 3.86
C ASP A 73 15.76 13.44 2.79
N GLY A 74 16.03 14.41 1.91
CA GLY A 74 17.02 14.28 0.83
C GLY A 74 16.57 13.51 -0.42
N ASP A 75 15.31 13.04 -0.46
CA ASP A 75 14.72 12.39 -1.63
C ASP A 75 13.31 12.95 -1.88
N SER A 76 13.17 13.75 -2.94
CA SER A 76 11.90 14.40 -3.30
C SER A 76 10.87 13.47 -3.94
N GLN A 77 11.17 12.18 -4.12
CA GLN A 77 10.28 11.20 -4.75
C GLN A 77 9.86 10.06 -3.82
N SER A 78 10.66 9.75 -2.79
CA SER A 78 10.34 8.67 -1.85
C SER A 78 9.42 9.11 -0.73
N LEU A 79 8.26 8.45 -0.60
CA LEU A 79 7.35 8.61 0.54
C LEU A 79 7.98 8.10 1.85
N LYS A 80 7.71 8.82 2.95
CA LYS A 80 7.85 8.27 4.31
C LYS A 80 7.02 7.01 4.45
N GLU A 81 7.44 6.11 5.32
CA GLU A 81 6.72 4.87 5.59
C GLU A 81 5.59 5.12 6.59
N HIS A 82 4.57 4.25 6.54
CA HIS A 82 3.46 4.24 7.50
C HIS A 82 2.58 5.51 7.54
N LEU A 83 2.50 6.27 6.43
CA LEU A 83 1.54 7.37 6.31
C LEU A 83 0.11 6.83 6.31
N ILE A 84 -0.77 7.52 7.03
CA ILE A 84 -2.16 7.13 7.26
C ILE A 84 -3.08 8.05 6.46
N ASP A 85 -3.97 7.44 5.69
CA ASP A 85 -5.03 8.12 4.93
C ASP A 85 -5.93 8.96 5.86
N GLU A 86 -6.35 10.13 5.41
CA GLU A 86 -7.10 11.16 6.14
C GLU A 86 -6.41 11.78 7.38
N LEU A 87 -5.29 11.20 7.85
CA LEU A 87 -4.49 11.74 8.94
C LEU A 87 -3.30 12.55 8.41
N ASP A 88 -2.46 11.92 7.60
CA ASP A 88 -1.21 12.48 7.09
C ASP A 88 -1.39 13.06 5.68
N TYR A 89 -2.23 12.44 4.85
CA TYR A 89 -2.55 12.90 3.51
C TYR A 89 -4.04 12.73 3.21
N ILE A 90 -4.49 13.40 2.16
CA ILE A 90 -5.77 13.13 1.50
C ILE A 90 -5.53 12.65 0.08
N LEU A 91 -6.55 12.05 -0.53
CA LEU A 91 -6.51 11.54 -1.89
C LEU A 91 -7.45 12.33 -2.80
N LEU A 92 -6.93 12.79 -3.94
CA LEU A 92 -7.73 13.44 -4.98
C LEU A 92 -7.65 12.69 -6.31
N PRO A 93 -8.76 12.60 -7.06
CA PRO A 93 -8.69 12.13 -8.44
C PRO A 93 -7.88 13.13 -9.28
N THR A 94 -7.46 12.68 -10.48
CA THR A 94 -6.64 13.49 -11.41
C THR A 94 -7.22 14.88 -11.65
N GLU A 95 -8.54 15.00 -11.80
CA GLU A 95 -9.18 16.29 -12.01
C GLU A 95 -9.04 17.23 -10.80
N GLY A 96 -9.22 16.71 -9.57
CA GLY A 96 -9.09 17.50 -8.34
C GLY A 96 -7.65 17.98 -8.13
N TRP A 97 -6.68 17.12 -8.38
CA TRP A 97 -5.27 17.49 -8.36
C TRP A 97 -4.96 18.62 -9.35
N ASN A 98 -5.38 18.47 -10.60
CA ASN A 98 -5.10 19.46 -11.65
C ASN A 98 -5.73 20.83 -11.33
N ARG A 99 -6.94 20.85 -10.75
CA ARG A 99 -7.58 22.09 -10.28
C ARG A 99 -6.77 22.77 -9.18
N LEU A 100 -6.37 22.04 -8.14
CA LEU A 100 -5.56 22.60 -7.07
C LEU A 100 -4.21 23.14 -7.57
N VAL A 101 -3.51 22.40 -8.44
CA VAL A 101 -2.25 22.85 -9.03
C VAL A 101 -2.46 24.10 -9.89
N SER A 102 -3.55 24.19 -10.64
CA SER A 102 -3.88 25.38 -11.42
C SER A 102 -4.12 26.61 -10.54
N TRP A 103 -4.78 26.44 -9.38
CA TRP A 103 -5.13 27.55 -8.49
C TRP A 103 -3.98 27.99 -7.58
N TYR A 104 -3.13 27.05 -7.14
CA TYR A 104 -2.13 27.29 -6.10
C TYR A 104 -0.70 27.05 -6.53
N THR A 105 -0.46 26.43 -7.69
CA THR A 105 0.83 25.87 -8.13
C THR A 105 1.34 24.74 -7.21
N LEU A 106 2.32 23.99 -7.70
CA LEU A 106 3.06 23.01 -6.92
C LEU A 106 4.35 23.66 -6.41
N MET A 107 4.76 23.35 -5.18
CA MET A 107 6.03 23.84 -4.63
C MET A 107 7.19 23.49 -5.56
N GLU A 108 8.06 24.47 -5.80
CA GLU A 108 9.21 24.33 -6.71
C GLU A 108 10.09 23.14 -6.31
N GLY A 109 10.48 22.34 -7.30
CA GLY A 109 11.32 21.14 -7.09
C GLY A 109 10.56 19.89 -6.63
N GLN A 110 9.25 19.97 -6.37
CA GLN A 110 8.42 18.79 -6.08
C GLN A 110 7.76 18.23 -7.34
N GLU A 111 7.48 16.92 -7.31
CA GLU A 111 6.69 16.23 -8.34
C GLU A 111 5.36 15.73 -7.75
N PRO A 112 4.31 15.58 -8.58
CA PRO A 112 3.05 15.00 -8.14
C PRO A 112 3.22 13.57 -7.58
N ILE A 113 2.64 13.30 -6.40
CA ILE A 113 2.67 11.97 -5.79
C ILE A 113 1.49 11.15 -6.31
N ALA A 114 1.62 10.64 -7.54
CA ALA A 114 0.60 9.86 -8.22
C ALA A 114 0.59 8.38 -7.79
N ARG A 115 -0.60 7.81 -7.59
CA ARG A 115 -0.81 6.39 -7.23
C ARG A 115 -1.98 5.80 -7.98
N LYS A 116 -1.93 4.48 -8.19
CA LYS A 116 -2.95 3.73 -8.93
C LYS A 116 -3.99 3.14 -8.00
N VAL A 117 -5.23 3.11 -8.48
CA VAL A 117 -6.30 2.34 -7.84
C VAL A 117 -6.18 0.88 -8.23
N VAL A 118 -6.14 0.01 -7.24
CA VAL A 118 -6.12 -1.45 -7.40
C VAL A 118 -7.32 -2.09 -6.71
N GLU A 119 -7.69 -3.29 -7.12
CA GLU A 119 -8.67 -4.09 -6.40
C GLU A 119 -7.99 -4.78 -5.23
N GLN A 120 -8.52 -4.56 -4.03
CA GLN A 120 -8.04 -5.16 -2.80
C GLN A 120 -9.14 -6.01 -2.15
N GLY A 121 -8.79 -7.20 -1.67
CA GLY A 121 -9.64 -8.09 -0.87
C GLY A 121 -9.39 -9.56 -1.19
N MET A 122 -9.57 -10.49 -0.26
CA MET A 122 -9.43 -11.93 -0.55
C MET A 122 -10.75 -12.58 -0.99
N PHE A 123 -11.88 -12.10 -0.45
CA PHE A 123 -13.21 -12.65 -0.75
C PHE A 123 -14.09 -11.64 -1.48
N VAL A 124 -14.19 -10.43 -0.91
CA VAL A 124 -14.89 -9.30 -1.52
C VAL A 124 -13.86 -8.27 -1.94
N LYS A 125 -13.79 -7.99 -3.23
CA LYS A 125 -12.87 -7.00 -3.80
C LYS A 125 -13.46 -5.61 -3.68
N HIS A 126 -12.68 -4.65 -3.23
CA HIS A 126 -12.99 -3.22 -3.23
C HIS A 126 -11.83 -2.45 -3.89
N CYS A 127 -12.13 -1.35 -4.57
CA CYS A 127 -11.08 -0.50 -5.11
C CYS A 127 -10.42 0.32 -3.99
N LYS A 128 -9.08 0.40 -3.99
CA LYS A 128 -8.30 1.22 -3.07
C LYS A 128 -7.10 1.83 -3.82
N VAL A 129 -6.72 3.06 -3.48
CA VAL A 129 -5.46 3.64 -3.93
C VAL A 129 -4.29 2.89 -3.28
N GLU A 130 -3.42 2.29 -4.09
CA GLU A 130 -2.22 1.61 -3.63
C GLU A 130 -1.10 2.62 -3.40
N VAL A 131 -0.98 3.12 -2.16
CA VAL A 131 0.04 4.11 -1.80
C VAL A 131 1.43 3.49 -1.70
N TYR A 132 1.53 2.28 -1.15
CA TYR A 132 2.77 1.53 -0.99
C TYR A 132 2.68 0.21 -1.75
N LEU A 133 3.67 -0.02 -2.62
CA LEU A 133 3.89 -1.31 -3.26
C LEU A 133 4.39 -2.33 -2.23
N THR A 134 4.15 -3.61 -2.52
CA THR A 134 4.64 -4.72 -1.70
C THR A 134 6.08 -5.01 -2.07
N GLU A 135 6.98 -4.84 -1.12
CA GLU A 135 8.39 -5.20 -1.28
C GLU A 135 8.58 -6.70 -1.05
N LEU A 136 9.18 -7.40 -2.01
CA LEU A 136 9.50 -8.82 -1.94
C LEU A 136 11.01 -9.03 -2.10
N LYS A 137 11.53 -10.02 -1.38
CA LYS A 137 12.93 -10.44 -1.41
C LYS A 137 13.04 -11.67 -2.30
N LEU A 138 13.83 -11.58 -3.35
CA LEU A 138 13.91 -12.59 -4.41
C LEU A 138 15.28 -13.25 -4.37
N CYS A 139 15.35 -14.58 -4.41
CA CYS A 139 16.62 -15.30 -4.54
C CYS A 139 16.48 -16.63 -5.30
N GLU A 140 17.60 -17.15 -5.76
CA GLU A 140 17.69 -18.49 -6.34
C GLU A 140 17.94 -19.55 -5.28
N ASN A 141 17.41 -20.75 -5.49
CA ASN A 141 17.62 -21.89 -4.61
C ASN A 141 19.10 -22.24 -4.40
N GLY A 142 19.92 -22.13 -5.45
CA GLY A 142 21.35 -22.42 -5.39
C GLY A 142 22.16 -21.41 -4.58
N ASN A 143 21.66 -20.19 -4.38
CA ASN A 143 22.33 -19.15 -3.61
C ASN A 143 21.31 -18.24 -2.91
N MET A 144 20.78 -18.73 -1.79
CA MET A 144 19.78 -17.99 -1.00
C MET A 144 20.34 -16.74 -0.28
N ASN A 145 21.67 -16.54 -0.27
CA ASN A 145 22.31 -15.34 0.28
C ASN A 145 22.30 -14.18 -0.72
N ASN A 146 22.19 -14.47 -2.03
CA ASN A 146 22.06 -13.46 -3.06
C ASN A 146 20.60 -12.99 -3.17
N VAL A 147 20.20 -12.10 -2.26
CA VAL A 147 18.84 -11.57 -2.18
C VAL A 147 18.73 -10.25 -2.94
N VAL A 148 17.80 -10.18 -3.88
CA VAL A 148 17.45 -8.97 -4.61
C VAL A 148 16.06 -8.50 -4.20
N THR A 149 15.94 -7.24 -3.81
CA THR A 149 14.67 -6.65 -3.41
C THR A 149 13.97 -6.00 -4.61
N ARG A 150 12.65 -6.24 -4.75
CA ARG A 150 11.79 -5.61 -5.76
C ARG A 150 10.45 -5.23 -5.15
N ARG A 151 9.77 -4.26 -5.77
CA ARG A 151 8.46 -3.79 -5.35
C ARG A 151 7.44 -4.12 -6.41
N PHE A 152 6.31 -4.66 -6.00
CA PHE A 152 5.23 -5.13 -6.86
C PHE A 152 3.89 -4.60 -6.36
N SER A 153 2.95 -4.42 -7.29
CA SER A 153 1.56 -4.15 -6.94
C SER A 153 0.93 -5.39 -6.31
N LYS A 154 0.02 -5.22 -5.34
CA LYS A 154 -0.81 -6.30 -4.83
C LYS A 154 -1.63 -7.00 -5.90
N ALA A 155 -1.87 -6.32 -7.02
CA ALA A 155 -2.58 -6.84 -8.18
C ALA A 155 -1.65 -7.57 -9.19
N ASP A 156 -0.33 -7.50 -9.03
CA ASP A 156 0.60 -8.25 -9.87
C ASP A 156 0.43 -9.75 -9.62
N THR A 157 0.58 -10.53 -10.68
CA THR A 157 0.42 -11.99 -10.63
C THR A 157 1.72 -12.70 -10.25
N ILE A 158 1.60 -13.94 -9.78
CA ILE A 158 2.75 -14.82 -9.54
C ILE A 158 3.59 -14.99 -10.82
N ASP A 159 2.97 -15.10 -12.00
CA ASP A 159 3.67 -15.14 -13.29
C ASP A 159 4.50 -13.88 -13.55
N THR A 160 3.97 -12.70 -13.21
CA THR A 160 4.69 -11.41 -13.33
C THR A 160 5.94 -11.41 -12.46
N ILE A 161 5.80 -11.89 -11.21
CA ILE A 161 6.93 -12.02 -10.29
C ILE A 161 7.95 -13.02 -10.83
N GLU A 162 7.53 -14.20 -11.28
CA GLU A 162 8.43 -15.22 -11.83
C GLU A 162 9.22 -14.68 -13.02
N LYS A 163 8.58 -13.95 -13.95
CA LYS A 163 9.25 -13.32 -15.09
C LYS A 163 10.31 -12.31 -14.66
N GLU A 164 10.03 -11.49 -13.66
CA GLU A 164 11.02 -10.54 -13.12
C GLU A 164 12.17 -11.27 -12.42
N ILE A 165 11.89 -12.32 -11.65
CA ILE A 165 12.93 -13.16 -11.03
C ILE A 165 13.83 -13.79 -12.10
N ARG A 166 13.23 -14.39 -13.15
CA ARG A 166 13.98 -14.98 -14.27
C ARG A 166 14.89 -13.97 -14.95
N LYS A 167 14.40 -12.75 -15.15
CA LYS A 167 15.20 -11.64 -15.69
C LYS A 167 16.36 -11.25 -14.77
N ILE A 168 16.13 -11.15 -13.45
CA ILE A 168 17.16 -10.77 -12.46
C ILE A 168 18.29 -11.81 -12.42
N PHE A 169 17.94 -13.10 -12.47
CA PHE A 169 18.89 -14.20 -12.35
C PHE A 169 19.28 -14.84 -13.68
N ASN A 170 18.93 -14.21 -14.80
CA ASN A 170 19.24 -14.67 -16.17
C ASN A 170 18.83 -16.13 -16.44
N ILE A 171 17.65 -16.53 -15.97
CA ILE A 171 17.11 -17.88 -16.15
C ILE A 171 16.45 -17.97 -17.54
N PRO A 172 16.87 -18.91 -18.42
CA PRO A 172 16.29 -19.05 -19.76
C PRO A 172 14.80 -19.37 -19.74
N GLY A 173 14.06 -18.93 -20.77
CA GLY A 173 12.60 -19.08 -20.83
C GLY A 173 12.13 -20.53 -20.97
N GLU A 174 12.92 -21.36 -21.63
CA GLU A 174 12.72 -22.80 -21.79
C GLU A 174 13.01 -23.60 -20.52
N LYS A 175 13.71 -23.01 -19.55
CA LYS A 175 14.04 -23.67 -18.29
C LYS A 175 12.79 -23.76 -17.41
N GLU A 176 12.38 -24.98 -17.10
CA GLU A 176 11.32 -25.21 -16.11
C GLU A 176 11.74 -24.72 -14.73
N THR A 177 10.85 -23.99 -14.06
CA THR A 177 11.07 -23.50 -12.69
C THR A 177 9.88 -23.77 -11.79
N ARG A 178 10.12 -23.70 -10.48
CA ARG A 178 9.08 -23.61 -9.46
C ARG A 178 9.38 -22.44 -8.54
N LEU A 179 8.32 -21.76 -8.12
CA LEU A 179 8.43 -20.64 -7.20
C LEU A 179 7.90 -21.03 -5.82
N TRP A 180 8.65 -20.62 -4.79
CA TRP A 180 8.35 -20.97 -3.41
C TRP A 180 8.27 -19.72 -2.55
N ASN A 181 7.25 -19.65 -1.73
CA ASN A 181 7.15 -18.70 -0.63
C ASN A 181 7.82 -19.29 0.62
N LYS A 182 8.82 -18.59 1.17
CA LYS A 182 9.49 -18.99 2.41
C LYS A 182 8.86 -18.27 3.61
N TYR A 183 8.01 -18.97 4.36
CA TYR A 183 7.24 -18.41 5.48
C TYR A 183 8.06 -18.36 6.79
N MET A 184 8.80 -19.41 7.12
CA MET A 184 9.78 -19.47 8.24
C MET A 184 11.13 -20.02 7.76
N SER A 185 12.12 -20.17 8.64
CA SER A 185 13.49 -20.56 8.27
C SER A 185 13.56 -21.79 7.35
N ASN A 186 12.69 -22.78 7.53
CA ASN A 186 12.71 -24.04 6.77
C ASN A 186 11.36 -24.44 6.12
N THR A 187 10.33 -23.60 6.17
CA THR A 187 9.02 -23.93 5.55
C THR A 187 8.84 -23.23 4.21
N PHE A 188 8.58 -24.02 3.18
CA PHE A 188 8.38 -23.56 1.81
C PHE A 188 6.99 -23.93 1.33
N GLU A 189 6.23 -22.93 0.90
CA GLU A 189 4.91 -23.13 0.32
C GLU A 189 4.98 -22.88 -1.19
N PRO A 190 4.51 -23.83 -2.02
CA PRO A 190 4.61 -23.69 -3.46
C PRO A 190 3.61 -22.65 -3.99
N LEU A 191 4.08 -21.77 -4.88
CA LEU A 191 3.26 -20.78 -5.59
C LEU A 191 2.87 -21.30 -6.97
N ASN A 192 2.00 -22.31 -7.01
CA ASN A 192 1.65 -23.07 -8.23
C ASN A 192 0.56 -22.45 -9.10
N LYS A 193 0.00 -21.30 -8.70
CA LYS A 193 -1.09 -20.63 -9.42
C LYS A 193 -0.56 -19.35 -10.05
N PRO A 194 -0.06 -19.39 -11.30
CA PRO A 194 0.60 -18.25 -11.95
C PRO A 194 -0.32 -17.04 -12.12
N ASP A 195 -1.63 -17.27 -12.20
CA ASP A 195 -2.70 -16.29 -12.33
C ASP A 195 -3.09 -15.63 -10.99
N SER A 196 -2.71 -16.21 -9.86
CA SER A 196 -3.00 -15.62 -8.54
C SER A 196 -2.23 -14.33 -8.36
N THR A 197 -2.88 -13.32 -7.77
CA THR A 197 -2.23 -12.07 -7.41
C THR A 197 -1.38 -12.22 -6.15
N ILE A 198 -0.46 -11.29 -5.90
CA ILE A 198 0.27 -11.18 -4.63
C ILE A 198 -0.68 -11.24 -3.43
N GLN A 199 -1.81 -10.53 -3.51
CA GLN A 199 -2.80 -10.57 -2.45
C GLN A 199 -3.48 -11.94 -2.31
N ASP A 200 -3.90 -12.57 -3.42
CA ASP A 200 -4.60 -13.86 -3.37
C ASP A 200 -3.66 -14.99 -2.87
N ALA A 201 -2.36 -14.86 -3.14
CA ALA A 201 -1.32 -15.74 -2.63
C ALA A 201 -0.95 -15.47 -1.15
N GLY A 202 -1.52 -14.42 -0.53
CA GLY A 202 -1.25 -14.06 0.86
C GLY A 202 0.18 -13.54 1.09
N LEU A 203 0.79 -12.96 0.06
CA LEU A 203 2.14 -12.40 0.17
C LEU A 203 2.11 -11.01 0.83
N TYR A 204 3.09 -10.72 1.67
CA TYR A 204 3.20 -9.50 2.47
C TYR A 204 4.61 -8.87 2.39
N GLN A 205 4.72 -7.68 2.96
CA GLN A 205 5.95 -6.88 2.93
C GLN A 205 7.17 -7.65 3.49
N GLY A 206 8.24 -7.70 2.70
CA GLY A 206 9.54 -8.26 3.08
C GLY A 206 9.64 -9.78 2.95
N GLN A 207 8.64 -10.45 2.40
CA GLN A 207 8.61 -11.90 2.27
C GLN A 207 9.65 -12.41 1.27
N VAL A 208 10.19 -13.59 1.53
CA VAL A 208 11.25 -14.19 0.70
C VAL A 208 10.65 -15.19 -0.28
N LEU A 209 10.86 -14.95 -1.56
CA LEU A 209 10.52 -15.85 -2.65
C LEU A 209 11.77 -16.51 -3.21
N VAL A 210 11.71 -17.82 -3.37
CA VAL A 210 12.82 -18.64 -3.88
C VAL A 210 12.41 -19.29 -5.18
N ILE A 211 13.15 -19.04 -6.25
CA ILE A 211 12.99 -19.76 -7.50
C ILE A 211 13.94 -20.95 -7.54
N GLU A 212 13.43 -22.12 -7.92
CA GLU A 212 14.25 -23.28 -8.23
C GLU A 212 14.13 -23.61 -9.72
N GLN A 213 15.25 -24.01 -10.31
CA GLN A 213 15.34 -24.48 -11.68
C GLN A 213 15.40 -25.99 -11.70
N LYS A 214 14.75 -26.62 -12.67
CA LYS A 214 14.84 -28.07 -12.89
C LYS A 214 16.27 -28.46 -13.31
N ASN A 215 16.79 -29.55 -12.77
CA ASN A 215 18.12 -30.05 -13.13
C ASN A 215 18.14 -30.59 -14.57
N GLU A 216 19.33 -30.73 -15.15
CA GLU A 216 19.51 -31.29 -16.50
C GLU A 216 19.07 -32.75 -16.61
N ASP A 217 19.20 -33.51 -15.52
CA ASP A 217 18.71 -34.89 -15.40
C ASP A 217 17.18 -35.00 -15.24
N GLY A 218 16.47 -33.87 -15.27
CA GLY A 218 15.02 -33.78 -15.13
C GLY A 218 14.52 -33.81 -13.68
N THR A 219 15.40 -33.94 -12.68
CA THR A 219 15.03 -33.93 -11.27
C THR A 219 14.84 -32.50 -10.73
N TRP A 220 14.16 -32.39 -9.59
CA TRP A 220 13.99 -31.12 -8.88
C TRP A 220 14.92 -31.08 -7.66
N PRO A 221 15.66 -29.97 -7.43
CA PRO A 221 16.57 -29.85 -6.28
C PRO A 221 15.91 -30.13 -4.92
N ARG A 222 14.65 -29.74 -4.74
CA ARG A 222 13.86 -29.98 -3.51
C ARG A 222 13.01 -31.26 -3.54
N GLY A 223 13.12 -32.07 -4.59
CA GLY A 223 12.28 -33.25 -4.80
C GLY A 223 10.86 -32.92 -5.34
N PRO A 224 9.97 -33.91 -5.38
CA PRO A 224 8.59 -33.71 -5.84
C PRO A 224 7.81 -32.80 -4.86
N SER A 225 7.04 -31.85 -5.40
CA SER A 225 6.13 -31.04 -4.60
C SER A 225 5.00 -31.92 -4.07
N THR A 226 4.96 -32.21 -2.77
CA THR A 226 3.84 -32.95 -2.16
C THR A 226 2.59 -32.06 -2.15
N PRO A 227 1.46 -32.48 -2.74
CA PRO A 227 0.19 -31.78 -2.52
C PRO A 227 -0.16 -31.84 -1.04
N LYS A 228 -0.48 -30.71 -0.40
CA LYS A 228 -1.08 -30.72 0.95
C LYS A 228 -2.36 -31.58 0.86
N SER A 229 -2.47 -32.60 1.71
CA SER A 229 -3.67 -33.43 1.82
C SER A 229 -4.91 -32.56 2.11
N PRO A 230 -6.08 -32.83 1.51
CA PRO A 230 -7.30 -32.10 1.77
C PRO A 230 -7.83 -32.51 3.15
N GLY A 231 -7.35 -31.87 4.22
CA GLY A 231 -7.76 -32.23 5.59
C GLY A 231 -7.35 -31.27 6.71
N ALA A 232 -6.47 -30.30 6.46
CA ALA A 232 -6.14 -29.27 7.46
C ALA A 232 -7.02 -28.03 7.24
N SER A 233 -8.20 -28.03 7.85
CA SER A 233 -8.97 -26.80 8.06
C SER A 233 -8.17 -25.89 9.00
N ASN A 234 -7.60 -24.81 8.45
CA ASN A 234 -7.03 -23.73 9.24
C ASN A 234 -8.18 -22.93 9.88
N PHE A 235 -8.77 -23.47 10.95
CA PHE A 235 -9.50 -22.64 11.90
C PHE A 235 -8.47 -21.86 12.70
N SER A 236 -8.29 -20.58 12.37
CA SER A 236 -7.64 -19.61 13.24
C SER A 236 -8.52 -19.39 14.47
N THR A 237 -8.41 -20.25 15.48
CA THR A 237 -8.96 -19.98 16.81
C THR A 237 -8.08 -18.91 17.47
N LEU A 238 -8.64 -17.70 17.59
CA LEU A 238 -8.18 -16.66 18.52
C LEU A 238 -7.93 -17.27 19.92
N PRO A 239 -6.95 -16.77 20.70
CA PRO A 239 -6.76 -17.24 22.07
C PRO A 239 -8.00 -16.87 22.89
N LYS A 240 -8.71 -17.87 23.41
CA LYS A 240 -9.74 -17.67 24.44
C LYS A 240 -9.06 -17.18 25.71
N ILE A 241 -9.22 -15.90 26.02
CA ILE A 241 -9.02 -15.39 27.38
C ILE A 241 -10.20 -15.91 28.21
N SER A 242 -9.95 -16.88 29.08
CA SER A 242 -10.93 -17.35 30.06
C SER A 242 -11.02 -16.35 31.22
N PRO A 243 -12.22 -15.84 31.57
CA PRO A 243 -12.40 -15.13 32.83
C PRO A 243 -12.67 -16.17 33.94
N SER A 244 -11.68 -16.46 34.78
CA SER A 244 -11.94 -17.18 36.03
C SER A 244 -12.25 -16.17 37.13
N LEU A 245 -13.54 -15.89 37.30
CA LEU A 245 -14.10 -15.44 38.57
C LEU A 245 -14.16 -16.64 39.50
N SER A 246 -13.40 -16.62 40.59
CA SER A 246 -13.72 -17.41 41.78
C SER A 246 -13.54 -16.54 43.02
N ASN A 247 -14.69 -16.14 43.55
CA ASN A 247 -14.86 -15.74 44.93
C ASN A 247 -14.25 -16.80 45.85
N ASN A 248 -13.41 -16.37 46.80
CA ASN A 248 -13.28 -17.09 48.06
C ASN A 248 -13.12 -16.08 49.20
N TYR A 249 -14.21 -15.93 49.96
CA TYR A 249 -14.19 -15.44 51.33
C TYR A 249 -13.47 -16.48 52.19
N ASN A 250 -12.48 -16.06 52.99
CA ASN A 250 -12.42 -16.36 54.42
C ASN A 250 -11.22 -15.67 55.10
N ASN A 251 -11.54 -14.58 55.79
CA ASN A 251 -11.27 -14.32 57.20
C ASN A 251 -10.07 -15.04 57.85
N MET A 252 -9.05 -14.28 58.26
CA MET A 252 -8.43 -14.45 59.58
C MET A 252 -7.77 -13.15 60.07
N ASN A 253 -8.28 -12.68 61.20
CA ASN A 253 -7.69 -11.70 62.11
C ASN A 253 -6.24 -12.07 62.47
N ASN A 254 -5.34 -11.09 62.65
CA ASN A 254 -5.11 -10.39 63.93
C ASN A 254 -3.68 -9.82 64.06
N ARG A 255 -3.59 -8.68 64.78
CA ARG A 255 -2.40 -8.05 65.43
C ARG A 255 -1.40 -7.36 64.49
N LYS A 256 -0.95 -6.12 64.76
CA LYS A 256 -0.96 -5.27 65.95
C LYS A 256 -0.79 -3.82 65.50
#